data_AF-A0A257JHP2-F1
#
_entry.id   AF-A0A257JHP2-F1
#
_cell.length_a   1.000
_cell.length_b   1.000
_cell.length_c   1.000
_cell.angle_alpha   90.00
_cell.angle_beta   90.00
_cell.angle_gamma   90.00
#
_symmetry.space_group_name_H-M   'P 1'
#
loop_
_entity.id
_entity.type
_entity.pdbx_description
1 polymer ?
#
loop_
_entity_poly.entity_id
_entity_poly.type
_entity_poly.pdbx_seq_one_letter_code
_entity_poly.pdbx_strand_id
1 'polypeptide(L)'
;MNAAMTGAWTAEHVRAIAPGGAALVPPVDAVDRAGLNAGRIYWDMWPVQDVHGHQARPAGRELWMALTAPDRGDPALRHFEAKIHLLERQDGQWHDLGPVLPDHPVPYEREWAGSALLDSGVLTLFFTAAGSCERAGGYRQELWSAHAPILGDGLPGEWSQPAPLVDHYGEHYMPADAHEGAPGEIKAFRDPAYFRDPADGAEYLAFTASLAGSQSAFNGAFGLARRGASGWVLAPPCLHAEGVNNELERAHLVFHAKHYYAFWSTQTATFAPDLRHAPGGLYGMVSGSMAGPWRP
;
A
#
# COMPACT_ATOMS: atom_id res chain seq x y z
N MET A 1 27.74 -11.41 5.00
CA MET A 1 26.45 -10.85 4.55
C MET A 1 26.77 -9.51 3.92
N ASN A 2 26.67 -9.38 2.59
CA ASN A 2 26.79 -8.07 1.96
C ASN A 2 25.56 -7.25 2.37
N ALA A 3 25.76 -6.05 2.90
CA ALA A 3 24.66 -5.14 3.17
C ALA A 3 23.88 -4.92 1.86
N ALA A 4 22.56 -5.10 1.89
CA ALA A 4 21.72 -4.77 0.76
C ALA A 4 21.92 -3.29 0.43
N MET A 5 22.25 -2.96 -0.82
CA MET A 5 22.35 -1.57 -1.23
C MET A 5 20.96 -1.04 -1.57
N THR A 6 20.54 0.03 -0.92
CA THR A 6 19.34 0.78 -1.32
C THR A 6 19.57 1.35 -2.72
N GLY A 7 18.71 1.00 -3.67
CA GLY A 7 18.71 1.56 -5.02
C GLY A 7 18.17 2.99 -5.05
N ALA A 8 18.60 3.78 -6.03
CA ALA A 8 18.14 5.15 -6.18
C ALA A 8 17.31 5.31 -7.47
N TRP A 9 16.10 5.84 -7.34
CA TRP A 9 15.36 6.42 -8.46
C TRP A 9 15.79 7.88 -8.61
N THR A 10 16.64 8.16 -9.60
CA THR A 10 17.36 9.43 -9.71
C THR A 10 16.64 10.44 -10.62
N ALA A 11 17.00 11.70 -10.50
CA ALA A 11 16.52 12.75 -11.39
C ALA A 11 16.91 12.49 -12.86
N GLU A 12 18.04 11.82 -13.12
CA GLU A 12 18.43 11.39 -14.47
C GLU A 12 17.46 10.35 -15.04
N HIS A 13 17.06 9.35 -14.24
CA HIS A 13 16.05 8.38 -14.66
C HIS A 13 14.73 9.06 -15.03
N VAL A 14 14.29 10.06 -14.25
CA VAL A 14 13.04 10.80 -14.52
C VAL A 14 13.16 11.65 -15.78
N ARG A 15 14.27 12.38 -15.97
CA ARG A 15 14.49 13.20 -17.17
C ARG A 15 14.60 12.38 -18.45
N ALA A 16 14.95 11.09 -18.35
CA ALA A 16 15.01 10.18 -19.48
C ALA A 16 13.62 9.68 -19.94
N ILE A 17 12.55 9.97 -19.19
CA ILE A 17 11.18 9.59 -19.58
C ILE A 17 10.80 10.36 -20.85
N ALA A 18 10.80 9.67 -21.99
CA ALA A 18 10.43 10.26 -23.26
C ALA A 18 8.95 10.64 -23.28
N PRO A 19 8.58 11.82 -23.82
CA PRO A 19 7.18 12.15 -24.10
C PRO A 19 6.56 11.08 -25.00
N GLY A 20 5.55 10.35 -24.50
CA GLY A 20 4.89 9.26 -25.22
C GLY A 20 5.57 7.89 -25.15
N GLY A 21 6.67 7.75 -24.39
CA GLY A 21 7.33 6.46 -24.14
C GLY A 21 6.62 5.58 -23.10
N ALA A 22 5.65 6.13 -22.37
CA ALA A 22 4.89 5.41 -21.36
C ALA A 22 3.76 4.58 -21.98
N ALA A 23 3.54 3.38 -21.47
CA ALA A 23 2.30 2.65 -21.72
C ALA A 23 1.14 3.46 -21.12
N LEU A 24 0.19 3.87 -21.96
CA LEU A 24 -0.97 4.63 -21.52
C LEU A 24 -2.04 3.68 -20.98
N VAL A 25 -2.63 4.05 -19.84
CA VAL A 25 -3.86 3.40 -19.37
C VAL A 25 -4.96 3.70 -20.39
N PRO A 26 -5.66 2.67 -20.93
CA PRO A 26 -6.75 2.90 -21.86
C PRO A 26 -7.82 3.81 -21.26
N PRO A 27 -8.50 4.64 -22.08
CA PRO A 27 -9.59 5.48 -21.59
C PRO A 27 -10.71 4.62 -20.99
N VAL A 28 -11.28 5.09 -19.89
CA VAL A 28 -12.47 4.49 -19.28
C VAL A 28 -13.70 5.04 -19.98
N ASP A 29 -14.18 4.31 -20.99
CA ASP A 29 -15.30 4.76 -21.84
C ASP A 29 -16.68 4.51 -21.21
N ALA A 30 -16.78 3.61 -20.25
CA ALA A 30 -18.00 3.30 -19.51
C ALA A 30 -17.69 3.10 -18.02
N VAL A 31 -18.48 3.74 -17.16
CA VAL A 31 -18.39 3.56 -15.72
C VAL A 31 -19.31 2.40 -15.33
N ASP A 32 -18.73 1.33 -14.81
CA ASP A 32 -19.47 0.25 -14.18
C ASP A 32 -19.32 0.35 -12.64
N ARG A 33 -20.44 0.62 -11.98
CA ARG A 33 -20.58 0.61 -10.51
C ARG A 33 -21.69 -0.35 -10.07
N ALA A 34 -22.07 -1.27 -10.95
CA ALA A 34 -23.25 -2.09 -10.74
C ALA A 34 -23.10 -2.95 -9.48
N GLY A 35 -24.11 -2.85 -8.61
CA GLY A 35 -24.17 -3.50 -7.30
C GLY A 35 -23.45 -2.78 -6.15
N LEU A 36 -22.71 -1.70 -6.41
CA LEU A 36 -22.14 -0.84 -5.36
C LEU A 36 -23.12 0.22 -4.87
N ASN A 37 -22.96 0.64 -3.61
CA ASN A 37 -23.80 1.65 -2.99
C ASN A 37 -23.52 3.04 -3.58
N ALA A 38 -24.52 3.67 -4.21
CA ALA A 38 -24.38 5.00 -4.82
C ALA A 38 -24.12 6.15 -3.83
N GLY A 39 -24.41 5.96 -2.54
CA GLY A 39 -24.09 6.92 -1.48
C GLY A 39 -22.69 6.75 -0.89
N ARG A 40 -21.83 5.96 -1.53
CA ARG A 40 -20.45 5.72 -1.13
C ARG A 40 -19.50 5.92 -2.30
N ILE A 41 -18.28 6.25 -1.94
CA ILE A 41 -17.14 6.33 -2.84
C ILE A 41 -16.17 5.22 -2.50
N TYR A 42 -15.58 4.63 -3.53
CA TYR A 42 -14.65 3.51 -3.44
C TYR A 42 -13.35 3.92 -4.14
N TRP A 43 -12.22 3.67 -3.49
CA TRP A 43 -10.89 3.87 -4.06
C TRP A 43 -9.94 2.81 -3.47
N ASP A 44 -8.67 2.83 -3.86
CA ASP A 44 -7.62 1.88 -3.46
C ASP A 44 -8.14 0.47 -3.23
N MET A 45 -8.19 -0.29 -4.31
CA MET A 45 -8.67 -1.67 -4.28
C MET A 45 -7.50 -2.65 -4.31
N TRP A 46 -7.63 -3.76 -3.59
CA TRP A 46 -6.69 -4.87 -3.66
C TRP A 46 -7.42 -6.22 -3.53
N PRO A 47 -6.98 -7.25 -4.26
CA PRO A 47 -7.57 -8.57 -4.14
C PRO A 47 -7.12 -9.24 -2.83
N VAL A 48 -7.88 -10.24 -2.40
CA VAL A 48 -7.31 -11.26 -1.52
C VAL A 48 -6.28 -12.06 -2.33
N GLN A 49 -5.05 -12.14 -1.84
CA GLN A 49 -3.94 -12.83 -2.50
C GLN A 49 -3.47 -14.05 -1.70
N ASP A 50 -2.87 -15.02 -2.39
CA ASP A 50 -2.15 -16.12 -1.76
C ASP A 50 -0.70 -15.73 -1.40
N VAL A 51 0.05 -16.68 -0.81
CA VAL A 51 1.45 -16.48 -0.43
C VAL A 51 2.40 -16.23 -1.61
N HIS A 52 1.93 -16.41 -2.85
CA HIS A 52 2.68 -16.17 -4.08
C HIS A 52 2.29 -14.85 -4.77
N GLY A 53 1.35 -14.09 -4.18
CA GLY A 53 0.85 -12.83 -4.75
C GLY A 53 -0.18 -13.03 -5.87
N HIS A 54 -0.71 -14.24 -6.05
CA HIS A 54 -1.81 -14.47 -6.99
C HIS A 54 -3.15 -14.23 -6.30
N GLN A 55 -4.17 -13.81 -7.05
CA GLN A 55 -5.52 -13.69 -6.52
C GLN A 55 -6.02 -15.04 -5.99
N ALA A 56 -6.34 -15.10 -4.70
CA ALA A 56 -6.91 -16.27 -4.06
C ALA A 56 -8.43 -16.29 -4.20
N ARG A 57 -9.01 -17.50 -4.27
CA ARG A 57 -10.46 -17.71 -4.42
C ARG A 57 -11.01 -18.67 -3.35
N PRO A 58 -11.18 -18.22 -2.08
CA PRO A 58 -11.71 -19.07 -1.03
C PRO A 58 -13.12 -19.55 -1.39
N ALA A 59 -13.33 -20.87 -1.39
CA ALA A 59 -14.57 -21.50 -1.87
C ALA A 59 -15.04 -21.00 -3.26
N GLY A 60 -14.12 -20.59 -4.14
CA GLY A 60 -14.43 -20.08 -5.48
C GLY A 60 -14.83 -18.60 -5.54
N ARG A 61 -14.92 -17.90 -4.39
CA ARG A 61 -15.31 -16.48 -4.31
C ARG A 61 -14.20 -15.56 -4.80
N GLU A 62 -14.58 -14.50 -5.51
CA GLU A 62 -13.65 -13.43 -5.88
C GLU A 62 -13.74 -12.28 -4.88
N LEU A 63 -12.87 -12.31 -3.86
CA LEU A 63 -12.89 -11.32 -2.79
C LEU A 63 -11.85 -10.21 -3.02
N TRP A 64 -12.28 -8.99 -2.73
CA TRP A 64 -11.50 -7.77 -2.80
C TRP A 64 -11.70 -6.95 -1.54
N MET A 65 -10.73 -6.11 -1.24
CA MET A 65 -10.87 -5.04 -0.26
C MET A 65 -10.88 -3.71 -0.99
N ALA A 66 -11.59 -2.73 -0.45
CA ALA A 66 -11.59 -1.38 -0.96
C ALA A 66 -11.65 -0.38 0.19
N LEU A 67 -10.98 0.76 0.02
CA LEU A 67 -11.25 1.91 0.85
C LEU A 67 -12.59 2.53 0.45
N THR A 68 -13.38 2.86 1.47
CA THR A 68 -14.69 3.49 1.28
C THR A 68 -14.91 4.63 2.26
N ALA A 69 -15.79 5.55 1.87
CA ALA A 69 -16.32 6.60 2.71
C ALA A 69 -17.74 6.95 2.24
N PRO A 70 -18.59 7.55 3.09
CA PRO A 70 -19.82 8.17 2.64
C PRO A 70 -19.54 9.24 1.58
N ASP A 71 -20.37 9.30 0.54
CA ASP A 71 -20.30 10.39 -0.42
C ASP A 71 -20.88 11.67 0.22
N ARG A 72 -20.01 12.66 0.48
CA ARG A 72 -20.35 13.96 1.04
C ARG A 72 -20.45 15.05 -0.04
N GLY A 73 -20.35 14.69 -1.32
CA GLY A 73 -20.34 15.62 -2.46
C GLY A 73 -18.96 16.20 -2.80
N ASP A 74 -18.04 16.27 -1.84
CA ASP A 74 -16.63 16.57 -2.08
C ASP A 74 -15.77 15.30 -1.89
N PRO A 75 -15.27 14.68 -2.99
CA PRO A 75 -14.44 13.51 -2.90
C PRO A 75 -13.18 13.73 -2.06
N ALA A 76 -12.62 14.93 -1.96
CA ALA A 76 -11.38 15.16 -1.20
C ALA A 76 -11.54 14.85 0.30
N LEU A 77 -12.76 14.96 0.84
CA LEU A 77 -13.05 14.70 2.26
C LEU A 77 -13.01 13.21 2.62
N ARG A 78 -13.07 12.32 1.62
CA ARG A 78 -13.12 10.86 1.81
C ARG A 78 -12.01 10.28 2.67
N HIS A 79 -10.82 10.89 2.58
CA HIS A 79 -9.63 10.44 3.29
C HIS A 79 -9.76 10.57 4.81
N PHE A 80 -10.69 11.40 5.32
CA PHE A 80 -10.96 11.62 6.74
C PHE A 80 -12.09 10.75 7.31
N GLU A 81 -12.78 9.96 6.47
CA GLU A 81 -13.83 9.01 6.89
C GLU A 81 -13.54 7.59 6.38
N ALA A 82 -12.29 7.31 5.99
CA ALA A 82 -11.90 6.08 5.33
C ALA A 82 -12.06 4.83 6.20
N LYS A 83 -12.75 3.83 5.66
CA LYS A 83 -12.94 2.48 6.21
C LYS A 83 -12.71 1.42 5.14
N ILE A 84 -12.22 0.25 5.55
CA ILE A 84 -11.99 -0.87 4.63
C ILE A 84 -13.26 -1.72 4.56
N HIS A 85 -13.78 -1.93 3.35
CA HIS A 85 -14.90 -2.84 3.10
C HIS A 85 -14.45 -4.08 2.35
N LEU A 86 -15.10 -5.21 2.64
CA LEU A 86 -14.99 -6.45 1.88
C LEU A 86 -15.95 -6.36 0.70
N LEU A 87 -15.43 -6.54 -0.51
CA LEU A 87 -16.21 -6.63 -1.73
C LEU A 87 -16.11 -8.04 -2.30
N GLU A 88 -17.18 -8.47 -2.95
CA GLU A 88 -17.20 -9.68 -3.78
C GLU A 88 -17.51 -9.30 -5.23
N ARG A 89 -16.80 -9.93 -6.16
CA ARG A 89 -17.17 -9.91 -7.57
C ARG A 89 -17.83 -11.23 -7.96
N GLN A 90 -19.11 -11.18 -8.33
CA GLN A 90 -19.88 -12.35 -8.74
C GLN A 90 -20.59 -12.05 -10.06
N ASP A 91 -20.44 -12.94 -11.06
CA ASP A 91 -21.08 -12.82 -12.38
C ASP A 91 -20.88 -11.44 -13.05
N GLY A 92 -19.70 -10.86 -12.85
CA GLY A 92 -19.32 -9.55 -13.38
C GLY A 92 -19.85 -8.36 -12.58
N GLN A 93 -20.65 -8.57 -11.53
CA GLN A 93 -21.20 -7.54 -10.65
C GLN A 93 -20.39 -7.43 -9.36
N TRP A 94 -20.41 -6.23 -8.75
CA TRP A 94 -19.76 -5.98 -7.46
C TRP A 94 -20.79 -5.99 -6.33
N HIS A 95 -20.45 -6.62 -5.21
CA HIS A 95 -21.26 -6.67 -4.02
C HIS A 95 -20.44 -6.15 -2.84
N ASP A 96 -20.95 -5.12 -2.16
CA ASP A 96 -20.36 -4.61 -0.91
C ASP A 96 -20.88 -5.44 0.27
N LEU A 97 -19.99 -6.24 0.86
CA LEU A 97 -20.30 -7.12 2.00
C LEU A 97 -20.14 -6.40 3.35
N GLY A 98 -19.78 -5.11 3.34
CA GLY A 98 -19.67 -4.26 4.51
C GLY A 98 -18.24 -4.10 5.04
N PRO A 99 -18.09 -3.39 6.17
CA PRO A 99 -16.79 -3.15 6.80
C PRO A 99 -16.08 -4.46 7.17
N VAL A 100 -14.76 -4.49 6.97
CA VAL A 100 -13.93 -5.66 7.32
C VAL A 100 -13.68 -5.72 8.81
N LEU A 101 -13.26 -4.61 9.40
CA LEU A 101 -12.81 -4.57 10.78
C LEU A 101 -13.99 -4.35 11.74
N PRO A 102 -13.95 -4.98 12.92
CA PRO A 102 -14.98 -4.82 13.93
C PRO A 102 -14.99 -3.39 14.48
N ASP A 103 -16.17 -2.93 14.93
CA ASP A 103 -16.33 -1.67 15.64
C ASP A 103 -15.84 -1.83 17.09
N HIS A 104 -14.52 -1.83 17.25
CA HIS A 104 -13.83 -1.93 18.53
C HIS A 104 -13.16 -0.61 18.91
N PRO A 105 -12.96 -0.35 20.21
CA PRO A 105 -12.08 0.73 20.64
C PRO A 105 -10.68 0.50 20.08
N VAL A 106 -10.28 1.35 19.13
CA VAL A 106 -8.96 1.37 18.50
C VAL A 106 -8.32 2.74 18.71
N PRO A 107 -6.98 2.84 18.79
CA PRO A 107 -6.30 4.11 19.07
C PRO A 107 -6.19 5.02 17.84
N TYR A 108 -6.65 4.55 16.67
CA TYR A 108 -6.64 5.27 15.41
C TYR A 108 -8.05 5.65 14.97
N GLU A 109 -8.17 6.52 13.97
CA GLU A 109 -9.47 7.03 13.51
C GLU A 109 -9.95 6.31 12.24
N ARG A 110 -8.99 5.98 11.37
CA ARG A 110 -9.25 5.60 9.99
C ARG A 110 -8.41 4.42 9.58
N GLU A 111 -8.92 3.74 8.57
CA GLU A 111 -8.26 2.59 7.96
C GLU A 111 -7.90 2.97 6.53
N TRP A 112 -6.62 2.98 6.23
CA TRP A 112 -6.05 3.24 4.91
C TRP A 112 -5.51 1.95 4.30
N ALA A 113 -5.03 2.04 3.06
CA ALA A 113 -4.77 0.90 2.19
C ALA A 113 -3.72 -0.08 2.75
N GLY A 114 -3.67 -1.25 2.15
CA GLY A 114 -2.66 -2.27 2.42
C GLY A 114 -2.85 -3.49 1.52
N SER A 115 -2.84 -4.68 2.12
CA SER A 115 -2.96 -5.96 1.41
C SER A 115 -3.72 -7.01 2.23
N ALA A 116 -4.27 -8.02 1.57
CA ALA A 116 -5.02 -9.10 2.22
C ALA A 116 -4.45 -10.46 1.81
N LEU A 117 -3.84 -11.17 2.76
CA LEU A 117 -3.19 -12.46 2.54
C LEU A 117 -4.08 -13.60 3.02
N LEU A 118 -4.39 -14.55 2.14
CA LEU A 118 -4.94 -15.85 2.52
C LEU A 118 -3.79 -16.87 2.61
N ASP A 119 -3.52 -17.35 3.81
CA ASP A 119 -2.58 -18.44 4.05
C ASP A 119 -3.20 -19.46 5.01
N SER A 120 -3.15 -20.74 4.63
CA SER A 120 -3.55 -21.86 5.49
C SER A 120 -4.94 -21.72 6.13
N GLY A 121 -5.90 -21.17 5.37
CA GLY A 121 -7.28 -20.97 5.82
C GLY A 121 -7.50 -19.74 6.71
N VAL A 122 -6.48 -18.89 6.88
CA VAL A 122 -6.56 -17.63 7.64
C VAL A 122 -6.36 -16.46 6.68
N LEU A 123 -7.31 -15.53 6.71
CA LEU A 123 -7.21 -14.25 6.03
C LEU A 123 -6.59 -13.23 6.97
N THR A 124 -5.44 -12.68 6.60
CA THR A 124 -4.76 -11.59 7.30
C THR A 124 -4.90 -10.30 6.51
N LEU A 125 -5.48 -9.28 7.11
CA LEU A 125 -5.48 -7.92 6.59
C LEU A 125 -4.26 -7.19 7.14
N PHE A 126 -3.39 -6.70 6.25
CA PHE A 126 -2.39 -5.69 6.57
C PHE A 126 -2.93 -4.35 6.10
N PHE A 127 -2.90 -3.33 6.94
CA PHE A 127 -3.48 -2.02 6.62
C PHE A 127 -2.74 -0.89 7.33
N THR A 128 -3.04 0.34 6.95
CA THR A 128 -2.53 1.53 7.64
C THR A 128 -3.58 2.06 8.60
N ALA A 129 -3.25 2.06 9.89
CA ALA A 129 -3.99 2.81 10.89
C ALA A 129 -3.63 4.28 10.77
N ALA A 130 -4.62 5.13 10.51
CA ALA A 130 -4.43 6.54 10.27
C ALA A 130 -5.13 7.43 11.31
N GLY A 131 -4.43 8.48 11.75
CA GLY A 131 -4.89 9.41 12.77
C GLY A 131 -4.79 8.86 14.20
N SER A 132 -5.29 9.63 15.16
CA SER A 132 -5.34 9.22 16.56
C SER A 132 -6.66 9.66 17.19
N CYS A 133 -7.28 8.79 17.99
CA CYS A 133 -8.50 9.14 18.71
C CYS A 133 -8.26 10.14 19.85
N GLU A 134 -7.01 10.28 20.34
CA GLU A 134 -6.64 11.28 21.34
C GLU A 134 -6.62 12.71 20.76
N ARG A 135 -6.26 12.82 19.48
CA ARG A 135 -6.21 14.10 18.76
C ARG A 135 -6.64 13.91 17.31
N ALA A 136 -7.95 14.03 17.11
CA ALA A 136 -8.60 13.75 15.85
C ALA A 136 -8.15 14.65 14.69
N GLY A 137 -8.14 14.09 13.47
CA GLY A 137 -7.85 14.83 12.22
C GLY A 137 -6.37 14.90 11.81
N GLY A 138 -5.47 14.24 12.54
CA GLY A 138 -4.04 14.19 12.20
C GLY A 138 -3.68 13.14 11.14
N TYR A 139 -2.45 13.19 10.62
CA TYR A 139 -1.95 12.28 9.58
C TYR A 139 -1.01 11.19 10.11
N ARG A 140 -1.08 10.88 11.41
CA ARG A 140 -0.33 9.75 12.00
C ARG A 140 -0.59 8.48 11.19
N GLN A 141 0.46 7.77 10.80
CA GLN A 141 0.39 6.54 10.02
C GLN A 141 1.16 5.43 10.71
N GLU A 142 0.49 4.31 10.94
CA GLU A 142 1.09 3.12 11.55
C GLU A 142 0.69 1.87 10.75
N LEU A 143 1.59 0.89 10.67
CA LEU A 143 1.33 -0.38 9.99
C LEU A 143 0.68 -1.37 10.96
N TRP A 144 -0.52 -1.85 10.62
CA TRP A 144 -1.35 -2.68 11.50
C TRP A 144 -1.84 -3.94 10.78
N SER A 145 -2.28 -4.92 11.56
CA SER A 145 -2.96 -6.09 11.02
C SER A 145 -4.10 -6.60 11.90
N ALA A 146 -5.01 -7.33 11.27
CA ALA A 146 -6.01 -8.17 11.91
C ALA A 146 -6.13 -9.47 11.09
N HIS A 147 -6.67 -10.54 11.68
CA HIS A 147 -6.85 -11.81 10.99
C HIS A 147 -8.19 -12.46 11.35
N ALA A 148 -8.73 -13.22 10.40
CA ALA A 148 -9.94 -14.02 10.58
C ALA A 148 -9.75 -15.41 9.93
N PRO A 149 -10.30 -16.49 10.52
CA PRO A 149 -10.40 -17.75 9.81
C PRO A 149 -11.38 -17.61 8.63
N ILE A 150 -11.09 -18.28 7.51
CA ILE A 150 -12.07 -18.45 6.43
C ILE A 150 -13.05 -19.57 6.81
N LEU A 151 -14.34 -19.26 6.71
CA LEU A 151 -15.43 -20.19 6.97
C LEU A 151 -15.71 -21.10 5.76
N GLY A 152 -16.57 -22.10 5.96
CA GLY A 152 -16.89 -23.08 4.92
C GLY A 152 -17.54 -22.52 3.65
N ASP A 153 -18.15 -21.33 3.72
CA ASP A 153 -18.72 -20.60 2.59
C ASP A 153 -17.71 -19.69 1.87
N GLY A 154 -16.45 -19.66 2.33
CA GLY A 154 -15.36 -18.85 1.78
C GLY A 154 -15.29 -17.42 2.30
N LEU A 155 -16.16 -17.01 3.23
CA LEU A 155 -16.12 -15.69 3.85
C LEU A 155 -15.27 -15.67 5.12
N PRO A 156 -14.69 -14.52 5.51
CA PRO A 156 -14.02 -14.39 6.80
C PRO A 156 -15.04 -14.52 7.95
N GLY A 157 -14.64 -15.21 9.01
CA GLY A 157 -15.37 -15.28 10.27
C GLY A 157 -15.11 -14.07 11.15
N GLU A 158 -15.03 -14.30 12.47
CA GLU A 158 -14.70 -13.23 13.42
C GLU A 158 -13.25 -12.76 13.27
N TRP A 159 -13.07 -11.45 13.09
CA TRP A 159 -11.76 -10.82 13.03
C TRP A 159 -11.17 -10.63 14.43
N SER A 160 -9.87 -10.82 14.54
CA SER A 160 -9.09 -10.48 15.72
C SER A 160 -9.13 -8.97 16.01
N GLN A 161 -8.85 -8.60 17.26
CA GLN A 161 -8.52 -7.20 17.58
C GLN A 161 -7.35 -6.75 16.68
N PRO A 162 -7.44 -5.57 16.02
CA PRO A 162 -6.32 -5.03 15.27
C PRO A 162 -5.11 -4.77 16.17
N ALA A 163 -3.91 -5.04 15.67
CA ALA A 163 -2.65 -4.86 16.39
C ALA A 163 -1.56 -4.24 15.49
N PRO A 164 -0.65 -3.44 16.06
CA PRO A 164 0.49 -2.88 15.32
C PRO A 164 1.44 -3.99 14.85
N LEU A 165 1.99 -3.83 13.65
CA LEU A 165 2.97 -4.74 13.06
C LEU A 165 4.41 -4.46 13.55
N VAL A 166 4.67 -3.19 13.88
CA VAL A 166 5.93 -2.65 14.40
C VAL A 166 5.61 -1.60 15.46
N ASP A 167 6.51 -1.38 16.41
CA ASP A 167 6.32 -0.49 17.56
C ASP A 167 6.95 0.91 17.39
N HIS A 168 7.74 1.12 16.33
CA HIS A 168 8.37 2.40 16.00
C HIS A 168 8.69 2.51 14.50
N TYR A 169 9.03 3.72 14.03
CA TYR A 169 9.39 3.99 12.63
C TYR A 169 10.79 3.50 12.22
N GLY A 170 11.65 3.09 13.16
CA GLY A 170 13.03 2.71 12.88
C GLY A 170 13.94 3.89 12.52
N GLU A 171 15.23 3.63 12.30
CA GLU A 171 16.23 4.67 12.01
C GLU A 171 16.25 5.12 10.53
N HIS A 172 15.73 4.29 9.63
CA HIS A 172 15.76 4.55 8.18
C HIS A 172 14.57 5.36 7.69
N TYR A 173 13.49 5.43 8.45
CA TYR A 173 12.22 6.01 8.02
C TYR A 173 11.87 7.23 8.85
N MET A 174 11.47 8.30 8.16
CA MET A 174 11.00 9.52 8.78
C MET A 174 9.66 9.26 9.46
N PRO A 175 9.45 9.70 10.71
CA PRO A 175 8.17 9.60 11.37
C PRO A 175 7.05 10.27 10.57
N ALA A 176 5.97 9.54 10.34
CA ALA A 176 4.77 10.02 9.67
C ALA A 176 3.68 10.32 10.71
N ASP A 177 3.99 11.15 11.72
CA ASP A 177 3.15 11.45 12.88
C ASP A 177 2.62 12.89 12.92
N ALA A 178 2.80 13.63 11.83
CA ALA A 178 2.37 15.01 11.71
C ALA A 178 0.84 15.15 11.87
N HIS A 179 0.43 16.18 12.59
CA HIS A 179 -0.99 16.50 12.75
C HIS A 179 -1.50 17.43 11.64
N GLU A 180 -0.61 18.25 11.08
CA GLU A 180 -0.91 19.18 10.00
C GLU A 180 -0.16 18.77 8.74
N GLY A 181 -0.71 19.11 7.58
CA GLY A 181 -0.12 18.78 6.29
C GLY A 181 -1.09 19.06 5.14
N ALA A 182 -0.53 19.18 3.95
CA ALA A 182 -1.26 19.29 2.70
C ALA A 182 -1.15 17.99 1.89
N PRO A 183 -2.14 17.66 1.04
CA PRO A 183 -2.03 16.55 0.10
C PRO A 183 -0.74 16.62 -0.72
N GLY A 184 -0.01 15.51 -0.81
CA GLY A 184 1.27 15.43 -1.52
C GLY A 184 2.49 15.92 -0.74
N GLU A 185 2.31 16.52 0.44
CA GLU A 185 3.40 17.04 1.29
C GLU A 185 3.61 16.22 2.58
N ILE A 186 2.62 15.42 2.97
CA ILE A 186 2.71 14.55 4.15
C ILE A 186 3.80 13.49 3.99
N LYS A 187 4.41 13.12 5.11
CA LYS A 187 5.37 12.01 5.15
C LYS A 187 4.65 10.68 5.23
N ALA A 188 5.32 9.66 4.72
CA ALA A 188 4.69 8.37 4.46
C ALA A 188 5.23 7.28 5.37
N PHE A 189 4.31 6.46 5.86
CA PHE A 189 4.56 5.18 6.51
C PHE A 189 3.30 4.32 6.39
N ARG A 190 2.96 3.93 5.16
CA ARG A 190 1.63 3.40 4.81
C ARG A 190 1.67 2.32 3.73
N ASP A 191 0.52 1.72 3.45
CA ASP A 191 0.27 0.77 2.37
C ASP A 191 1.08 -0.55 2.48
N PRO A 192 0.99 -1.30 3.60
CA PRO A 192 1.75 -2.54 3.73
C PRO A 192 1.29 -3.61 2.73
N ALA A 193 2.21 -4.03 1.87
CA ALA A 193 2.02 -5.05 0.84
C ALA A 193 2.85 -6.31 1.14
N TYR A 194 2.18 -7.42 1.41
CA TYR A 194 2.84 -8.71 1.64
C TYR A 194 3.53 -9.26 0.39
N PHE A 195 4.74 -9.79 0.59
CA PHE A 195 5.52 -10.50 -0.42
C PHE A 195 6.30 -11.65 0.23
N ARG A 196 6.35 -12.81 -0.45
CA ARG A 196 7.22 -13.92 -0.06
C ARG A 196 8.28 -14.13 -1.12
N ASP A 197 9.54 -14.05 -0.74
CA ASP A 197 10.67 -14.24 -1.65
C ASP A 197 10.74 -15.72 -2.08
N PRO A 198 10.60 -16.04 -3.37
CA PRO A 198 10.68 -17.42 -3.84
C PRO A 198 12.10 -18.02 -3.78
N ALA A 199 13.14 -17.21 -3.58
CA ALA A 199 14.52 -17.70 -3.51
C ALA A 199 14.85 -18.37 -2.17
N ASP A 200 14.30 -17.87 -1.07
CA ASP A 200 14.61 -18.35 0.28
C ASP A 200 13.37 -18.56 1.18
N GLY A 201 12.18 -18.22 0.69
CA GLY A 201 10.92 -18.33 1.43
C GLY A 201 10.71 -17.25 2.48
N ALA A 202 11.62 -16.26 2.60
CA ALA A 202 11.50 -15.17 3.55
C ALA A 202 10.31 -14.27 3.21
N GLU A 203 9.63 -13.80 4.23
CA GLU A 203 8.44 -12.96 4.10
C GLU A 203 8.77 -11.51 4.37
N TYR A 204 8.18 -10.63 3.58
CA TYR A 204 8.38 -9.20 3.59
C TYR A 204 7.05 -8.46 3.59
N LEU A 205 7.04 -7.27 4.18
CA LEU A 205 6.09 -6.21 3.88
C LEU A 205 6.86 -5.13 3.13
N ALA A 206 6.46 -4.85 1.89
CA ALA A 206 6.76 -3.60 1.22
C ALA A 206 5.82 -2.52 1.73
N PHE A 207 6.26 -1.26 1.80
CA PHE A 207 5.38 -0.15 2.21
C PHE A 207 5.89 1.20 1.69
N THR A 208 4.97 2.15 1.53
CA THR A 208 5.26 3.53 1.18
C THR A 208 5.89 4.22 2.37
N ALA A 209 7.09 4.78 2.21
CA ALA A 209 7.83 5.42 3.27
C ALA A 209 8.42 6.79 2.87
N SER A 210 8.89 7.55 3.85
CA SER A 210 9.80 8.69 3.63
C SER A 210 11.15 8.41 4.29
N LEU A 211 12.24 8.79 3.63
CA LEU A 211 13.61 8.53 4.08
C LEU A 211 13.97 9.46 5.26
N ALA A 212 14.43 8.88 6.37
CA ALA A 212 14.99 9.62 7.50
C ALA A 212 16.30 10.32 7.13
N GLY A 213 16.59 11.46 7.79
CA GLY A 213 17.85 12.19 7.61
C GLY A 213 18.03 12.91 6.27
N SER A 214 17.07 12.81 5.35
CA SER A 214 17.10 13.53 4.08
C SER A 214 17.04 15.05 4.29
N GLN A 215 17.79 15.78 3.46
CA GLN A 215 17.73 17.25 3.40
C GLN A 215 16.70 17.77 2.38
N SER A 216 16.08 16.86 1.62
CA SER A 216 15.09 17.18 0.60
C SER A 216 13.67 17.03 1.16
N ALA A 217 12.78 17.95 0.78
CA ALA A 217 11.34 17.77 1.01
C ALA A 217 10.75 16.62 0.16
N PHE A 218 11.43 16.26 -0.93
CA PHE A 218 11.10 15.12 -1.80
C PHE A 218 12.01 13.96 -1.42
N ASN A 219 11.54 13.14 -0.47
CA ASN A 219 12.33 12.09 0.16
C ASN A 219 11.57 10.77 0.25
N GLY A 220 10.74 10.45 -0.75
CA GLY A 220 10.01 9.19 -0.77
C GLY A 220 10.94 7.97 -0.80
N ALA A 221 10.49 6.88 -0.19
CA ALA A 221 11.23 5.64 -0.06
C ALA A 221 10.30 4.42 -0.21
N PHE A 222 10.88 3.34 -0.72
CA PHE A 222 10.25 2.03 -0.77
C PHE A 222 10.72 1.25 0.47
N GLY A 223 9.87 1.22 1.48
CA GLY A 223 10.16 0.58 2.75
C GLY A 223 10.07 -0.93 2.69
N LEU A 224 10.84 -1.59 3.56
CA LEU A 224 10.80 -3.03 3.77
C LEU A 224 10.77 -3.35 5.27
N ALA A 225 9.90 -4.30 5.64
CA ALA A 225 9.98 -5.04 6.88
C ALA A 225 10.12 -6.52 6.56
N ARG A 226 10.94 -7.25 7.30
CA ARG A 226 11.12 -8.71 7.14
C ARG A 226 10.49 -9.43 8.32
N ARG A 227 9.83 -10.56 8.08
CA ARG A 227 9.33 -11.43 9.14
C ARG A 227 10.51 -12.01 9.93
N GLY A 228 10.55 -11.73 11.22
CA GLY A 228 11.45 -12.34 12.20
C GLY A 228 10.73 -13.36 13.09
N ALA A 229 11.44 -13.91 14.08
CA ALA A 229 10.90 -14.93 14.98
C ALA A 229 9.76 -14.43 15.89
N SER A 230 9.74 -13.13 16.21
CA SER A 230 8.81 -12.52 17.16
C SER A 230 7.85 -11.49 16.53
N GLY A 231 7.87 -11.32 15.20
CA GLY A 231 7.09 -10.28 14.53
C GLY A 231 7.78 -9.73 13.29
N TRP A 232 7.32 -8.56 12.82
CA TRP A 232 7.96 -7.85 11.72
C TRP A 232 9.10 -6.97 12.22
N VAL A 233 10.21 -6.97 11.49
CA VAL A 233 11.39 -6.16 11.80
C VAL A 233 11.65 -5.23 10.62
N LEU A 234 11.71 -3.94 10.88
CA LEU A 234 12.05 -2.95 9.86
C LEU A 234 13.46 -3.23 9.32
N ALA A 235 13.58 -3.24 8.00
CA ALA A 235 14.84 -3.34 7.27
C ALA A 235 15.14 -1.99 6.59
N PRO A 236 16.36 -1.75 6.07
CA PRO A 236 16.62 -0.62 5.19
C PRO A 236 15.67 -0.63 3.97
N PRO A 237 15.30 0.55 3.43
CA PRO A 237 14.53 0.61 2.19
C PRO A 237 15.28 -0.08 1.05
N CYS A 238 14.57 -0.71 0.12
CA CYS A 238 15.20 -1.23 -1.09
C CYS A 238 15.40 -0.14 -2.15
N LEU A 239 14.56 0.90 -2.15
CA LEU A 239 14.65 2.04 -3.07
C LEU A 239 14.41 3.36 -2.33
N HIS A 240 15.00 4.45 -2.84
CA HIS A 240 14.64 5.81 -2.44
C HIS A 240 14.59 6.76 -3.66
N ALA A 241 13.86 7.86 -3.50
CA ALA A 241 13.66 8.91 -4.49
C ALA A 241 14.05 10.29 -3.91
N GLU A 242 15.15 10.32 -3.16
CA GLU A 242 15.65 11.55 -2.56
C GLU A 242 15.98 12.60 -3.63
N GLY A 243 15.43 13.81 -3.44
CA GLY A 243 15.51 14.91 -4.41
C GLY A 243 14.60 14.74 -5.63
N VAL A 244 13.78 13.68 -5.70
CA VAL A 244 13.03 13.32 -6.91
C VAL A 244 11.53 13.34 -6.68
N ASN A 245 11.03 12.56 -5.72
CA ASN A 245 9.59 12.41 -5.49
C ASN A 245 9.31 12.20 -3.99
N ASN A 246 8.21 12.77 -3.49
CA ASN A 246 7.81 12.64 -2.09
C ASN A 246 7.04 11.33 -1.79
N GLU A 247 6.35 10.76 -2.77
CA GLU A 247 5.36 9.69 -2.59
C GLU A 247 5.57 8.52 -3.57
N LEU A 248 6.08 7.40 -3.04
CA LEU A 248 6.18 6.12 -3.74
C LEU A 248 5.01 5.23 -3.30
N GLU A 249 3.79 5.68 -3.58
CA GLU A 249 2.55 5.11 -3.01
C GLU A 249 2.30 3.66 -3.42
N ARG A 250 1.60 2.92 -2.56
CA ARG A 250 1.29 1.50 -2.76
C ARG A 250 2.51 0.69 -3.20
N ALA A 251 3.66 0.95 -2.58
CA ALA A 251 4.90 0.23 -2.82
C ALA A 251 4.68 -1.29 -2.66
N HIS A 252 4.89 -2.06 -3.72
CA HIS A 252 4.70 -3.51 -3.71
C HIS A 252 5.71 -4.24 -4.60
N LEU A 253 5.93 -5.52 -4.26
CA LEU A 253 6.87 -6.39 -4.96
C LEU A 253 6.11 -7.45 -5.75
N VAL A 254 6.58 -7.71 -6.97
CA VAL A 254 6.11 -8.79 -7.83
C VAL A 254 7.31 -9.60 -8.28
N PHE A 255 7.26 -10.92 -8.13
CA PHE A 255 8.24 -11.80 -8.75
C PHE A 255 7.67 -12.36 -10.04
N HIS A 256 8.34 -12.09 -11.16
CA HIS A 256 7.89 -12.57 -12.47
C HIS A 256 9.10 -12.88 -13.36
N ALA A 257 9.03 -13.98 -14.11
CA ALA A 257 10.06 -14.39 -15.05
C ALA A 257 11.50 -14.31 -14.48
N LYS A 258 11.69 -14.80 -13.24
CA LYS A 258 12.97 -14.79 -12.49
C LYS A 258 13.52 -13.41 -12.12
N HIS A 259 12.68 -12.38 -12.14
CA HIS A 259 13.02 -11.02 -11.76
C HIS A 259 12.09 -10.52 -10.66
N TYR A 260 12.62 -9.65 -9.82
CA TYR A 260 11.90 -8.91 -8.80
C TYR A 260 11.56 -7.54 -9.38
N TYR A 261 10.29 -7.18 -9.35
CA TYR A 261 9.79 -5.87 -9.76
C TYR A 261 9.27 -5.15 -8.52
N ALA A 262 9.82 -3.99 -8.23
CA ALA A 262 9.32 -3.07 -7.22
C ALA A 262 8.50 -1.99 -7.92
N PHE A 263 7.18 -1.97 -7.68
CA PHE A 263 6.25 -1.02 -8.28
C PHE A 263 5.71 -0.04 -7.25
N TRP A 264 5.43 1.19 -7.69
CA TRP A 264 4.76 2.21 -6.91
C TRP A 264 3.95 3.13 -7.81
N SER A 265 2.85 3.66 -7.29
CA SER A 265 2.11 4.74 -7.94
C SER A 265 2.59 6.10 -7.44
N THR A 266 2.51 7.11 -8.30
CA THR A 266 2.78 8.50 -7.89
C THR A 266 2.02 9.48 -8.78
N GLN A 267 2.01 10.76 -8.39
CA GLN A 267 1.30 11.82 -9.10
C GLN A 267 2.28 12.91 -9.56
N THR A 268 1.98 13.62 -10.64
CA THR A 268 2.85 14.71 -11.14
C THR A 268 3.14 15.77 -10.07
N ALA A 269 2.19 16.05 -9.18
CA ALA A 269 2.34 17.07 -8.15
C ALA A 269 3.37 16.72 -7.06
N THR A 270 3.67 15.43 -6.86
CA THR A 270 4.56 14.94 -5.78
C THR A 270 6.03 14.87 -6.22
N PHE A 271 6.33 15.19 -7.48
CA PHE A 271 7.70 15.36 -7.97
C PHE A 271 8.30 16.70 -7.53
N ALA A 272 9.63 16.69 -7.39
CA ALA A 272 10.43 17.90 -7.28
C ALA A 272 10.07 18.88 -8.40
N PRO A 273 10.05 20.21 -8.15
CA PRO A 273 9.51 21.18 -9.10
C PRO A 273 10.09 21.11 -10.52
N ASP A 274 11.39 20.79 -10.66
CA ASP A 274 12.07 20.65 -11.95
C ASP A 274 11.78 19.32 -12.68
N LEU A 275 11.11 18.38 -12.01
CA LEU A 275 10.77 17.04 -12.51
C LEU A 275 9.27 16.86 -12.79
N ARG A 276 8.45 17.89 -12.62
CA ARG A 276 6.98 17.84 -12.84
C ARG A 276 6.54 17.69 -14.30
N HIS A 277 7.47 17.45 -15.21
CA HIS A 277 7.14 16.97 -16.55
C HIS A 277 6.76 15.48 -16.55
N ALA A 278 7.13 14.73 -15.50
CA ALA A 278 6.79 13.32 -15.36
C ALA A 278 5.29 13.12 -15.06
N PRO A 279 4.61 12.17 -15.73
CA PRO A 279 3.18 11.94 -15.57
C PRO A 279 2.85 11.24 -14.23
N GLY A 280 1.63 11.42 -13.74
CA GLY A 280 1.07 10.52 -12.73
C GLY A 280 0.86 9.12 -13.33
N GLY A 281 1.11 8.08 -12.54
CA GLY A 281 0.99 6.71 -13.03
C GLY A 281 1.68 5.68 -12.13
N LEU A 282 1.82 4.46 -12.67
CA LEU A 282 2.57 3.37 -12.07
C LEU A 282 4.00 3.36 -12.61
N TYR A 283 4.97 3.38 -11.70
CA TYR A 283 6.40 3.33 -11.96
C TYR A 283 6.96 2.04 -11.36
N GLY A 284 8.11 1.59 -11.86
CA GLY A 284 8.76 0.43 -11.27
C GLY A 284 10.25 0.37 -11.54
N MET A 285 10.93 -0.48 -10.77
CA MET A 285 12.31 -0.87 -10.99
C MET A 285 12.44 -2.39 -10.87
N VAL A 286 13.34 -2.97 -11.66
CA VAL A 286 13.59 -4.40 -11.75
C VAL A 286 14.98 -4.77 -11.21
N SER A 287 15.09 -5.95 -10.61
CA SER A 287 16.35 -6.54 -10.17
C SER A 287 16.33 -8.07 -10.33
N GLY A 288 17.51 -8.66 -10.48
CA GLY A 288 17.69 -10.12 -10.40
C GLY A 288 17.72 -10.67 -8.98
N SER A 289 17.76 -9.80 -7.96
CA SER A 289 17.74 -10.17 -6.54
C SER A 289 17.11 -9.08 -5.67
N MET A 290 16.57 -9.46 -4.51
CA MET A 290 16.09 -8.50 -3.49
C MET A 290 17.17 -7.52 -3.02
N ALA A 291 18.45 -7.88 -3.13
CA ALA A 291 19.58 -7.04 -2.73
C ALA A 291 20.00 -6.01 -3.81
N GLY A 292 19.32 -5.98 -4.96
CA GLY A 292 19.68 -5.15 -6.09
C GLY A 292 20.80 -5.75 -6.97
N PRO A 293 21.42 -4.93 -7.85
CA PRO A 293 21.06 -3.54 -8.12
C PRO A 293 19.71 -3.42 -8.83
N TRP A 294 18.90 -2.45 -8.39
CA TRP A 294 17.62 -2.13 -9.01
C TRP A 294 17.80 -1.15 -10.17
N ARG A 295 17.01 -1.32 -11.24
CA ARG A 295 17.07 -0.50 -12.46
C ARG A 295 15.66 -0.11 -12.90
N PRO A 296 15.40 1.14 -13.33
CA PRO A 296 14.11 1.53 -13.88
C PRO A 296 13.79 0.80 -15.19
#